data_AF-A0A7S3P7W5-F1
#
_entry.id   AF-A0A7S3P7W5-F1
#
_cell.length_a   1.000
_cell.length_b   1.000
_cell.length_c   1.000
_cell.angle_alpha   90.00
_cell.angle_beta   90.00
_cell.angle_gamma   90.00
#
_symmetry.space_group_name_H-M   'P 1'
#
loop_
_entity.id
_entity.type
_entity.pdbx_description
1 polymer ?
#
loop_
_entity_poly.entity_id
_entity_poly.type
_entity_poly.pdbx_seq_one_letter_code
_entity_poly.pdbx_strand_id
1 'polypeptide(L)'
;MGISIWQSVCIVLLGAILAVWMDEGSNQIFNLECSKPAEISGSNPIAETDPTAIVDPSLEAMAEAQWIKDTSELKGAPLNFLRDPKGFIARFQSCTTDPRCHVMYHHVSKTGGTTLEQALFPVFGQDVMHTCCHQRLRQRFFENPEEFCNLKFSSWQMFDDEFLEVVHTCQQADPKRRSLLLTTFREPTRTLLSYIHQMCNKLLHKRTIRVREACEACLYENSTDVWHFMAFIIQRQITGAYRVSRSIMDTGDQDEYYVHHNSSTATVKVYTPHEHKVQNFTLDKTRLQVLTMETNDVDSFLWHWQPESIFGVANPEKAGRCSFRLTTELLKELRPALSTYRKLLTGL
;
A
#
# COMPACT_ATOMS: atom_id res chain seq x y z
N MET A 1 8.97 35.91 29.72
CA MET A 1 8.87 34.81 28.74
C MET A 1 7.91 33.77 29.31
N GLY A 2 6.63 33.87 28.95
CA GLY A 2 5.60 32.92 29.40
C GLY A 2 5.29 31.96 28.27
N ILE A 3 5.72 30.71 28.40
CA ILE A 3 5.27 29.64 27.50
C ILE A 3 3.83 29.34 27.90
N SER A 4 2.91 29.47 26.94
CA SER A 4 1.49 29.20 27.13
C SER A 4 1.29 27.72 27.50
N ILE A 5 0.57 27.48 28.60
CA ILE A 5 0.19 26.15 29.12
C ILE A 5 -0.47 25.28 28.02
N TRP A 6 -1.05 25.90 26.99
CA TRP A 6 -1.66 25.21 25.86
C TRP A 6 -0.66 24.52 24.91
N GLN A 7 0.58 25.02 24.77
CA GLN A 7 1.59 24.36 23.94
C GLN A 7 2.15 23.09 24.58
N SER A 8 2.24 23.05 25.92
CA SER A 8 2.72 21.86 26.64
C SER A 8 1.71 20.71 26.62
N VAL A 9 0.40 21.00 26.62
CA VAL A 9 -0.64 19.95 26.57
C VAL A 9 -0.71 19.25 25.21
N CYS A 10 -0.53 19.99 24.10
CA CYS A 10 -0.49 19.38 22.76
C CYS A 10 0.75 18.49 22.55
N ILE A 11 1.92 18.87 23.10
CA ILE A 11 3.15 18.08 22.98
C ILE A 11 3.05 16.77 23.78
N VAL A 12 2.41 16.78 24.95
CA VAL A 12 2.22 15.56 25.76
C VAL A 12 1.20 14.60 25.14
N LEU A 13 0.12 15.11 24.53
CA LEU A 13 -0.86 14.29 23.81
C LEU A 13 -0.26 13.66 22.53
N LEU A 14 0.54 14.41 21.77
CA LEU A 14 1.25 13.88 20.59
C LEU A 14 2.37 12.90 20.96
N GLY A 15 3.09 13.14 22.07
CA GLY A 15 4.10 12.23 22.59
C GLY A 15 3.53 10.89 23.07
N ALA A 16 2.35 10.90 23.68
CA ALA A 16 1.65 9.67 24.09
C ALA A 16 1.11 8.87 22.89
N ILE A 17 0.66 9.55 21.82
CA ILE A 17 0.21 8.91 20.57
C ILE A 17 1.39 8.24 19.84
N LEU A 18 2.58 8.83 19.89
CA LEU A 18 3.80 8.25 19.31
C LEU A 18 4.38 7.11 20.17
N ALA A 19 4.32 7.21 21.51
CA ALA A 19 4.79 6.14 22.41
C ALA A 19 3.96 4.85 22.29
N VAL A 20 2.66 4.94 21.94
CA VAL A 20 1.82 3.77 21.62
C VAL A 20 2.32 3.00 20.39
N TRP A 21 3.19 3.61 19.57
CA TRP A 21 3.74 3.03 18.35
C TRP A 21 5.23 2.65 18.45
N MET A 22 5.96 3.13 19.47
CA MET A 22 7.43 3.01 19.54
C MET A 22 7.99 1.81 20.33
N ASP A 23 7.16 0.96 20.97
CA ASP A 23 7.68 -0.17 21.79
C ASP A 23 7.45 -1.57 21.17
N GLU A 24 7.73 -1.73 19.87
CA GLU A 24 7.90 -3.05 19.22
C GLU A 24 9.35 -3.23 18.73
N GLY A 25 10.30 -3.11 19.66
CA GLY A 25 11.73 -3.17 19.36
C GLY A 25 12.60 -3.71 20.49
N SER A 26 12.34 -4.93 20.97
CA SER A 26 13.39 -5.70 21.66
C SER A 26 13.36 -7.18 21.25
N ASN A 27 14.57 -7.66 20.98
CA ASN A 27 14.96 -8.90 20.32
C ASN A 27 14.51 -10.18 21.05
N GLN A 28 14.02 -11.17 20.29
CA GLN A 28 14.44 -12.57 20.44
C GLN A 28 14.48 -13.24 19.06
N ILE A 29 15.69 -13.60 18.63
CA ILE A 29 15.95 -14.49 17.49
C ILE A 29 15.62 -15.90 18.00
N PHE A 30 14.57 -16.52 17.46
CA PHE A 30 14.38 -17.97 17.58
C PHE A 30 14.86 -18.61 16.28
N ASN A 31 15.99 -19.33 16.38
CA ASN A 31 16.38 -20.31 15.36
C ASN A 31 15.36 -21.45 15.42
N LEU A 32 14.47 -21.51 14.43
CA LEU A 32 13.71 -22.72 14.13
C LEU A 32 14.49 -23.50 13.07
N GLU A 33 15.20 -24.53 13.52
CA GLU A 33 15.70 -25.59 12.64
C GLU A 33 14.51 -26.38 12.09
N CYS A 34 14.19 -26.16 10.82
CA CYS A 34 13.25 -27.00 10.08
C CYS A 34 13.97 -28.28 9.62
N SER A 35 13.48 -29.43 10.09
CA SER A 35 13.95 -30.75 9.68
C SER A 35 13.62 -31.02 8.21
N LYS A 36 14.57 -31.61 7.48
CA LYS A 36 14.44 -32.01 6.06
C LYS A 36 13.32 -33.04 5.85
N PRO A 37 12.46 -32.90 4.81
CA PRO A 37 11.69 -34.01 4.28
C PRO A 37 12.55 -34.89 3.35
N ALA A 38 12.18 -36.17 3.31
CA ALA A 38 12.87 -37.26 2.64
C ALA A 38 12.98 -37.10 1.11
N GLU A 39 14.11 -37.56 0.58
CA GLU A 39 14.41 -37.66 -0.85
C GLU A 39 13.49 -38.71 -1.51
N ILE A 40 12.78 -38.31 -2.57
CA ILE A 40 12.19 -39.23 -3.55
C ILE A 40 12.91 -38.97 -4.87
N SER A 41 13.77 -39.91 -5.25
CA SER A 41 14.47 -39.91 -6.54
C SER A 41 13.56 -40.46 -7.65
N GLY A 42 13.45 -39.74 -8.75
CA GLY A 42 12.80 -40.24 -9.97
C GLY A 42 12.96 -39.24 -11.11
N SER A 43 14.10 -39.28 -11.79
CA SER A 43 14.39 -38.47 -12.98
C SER A 43 13.97 -39.19 -14.26
N ASN A 44 13.33 -38.46 -15.16
CA ASN A 44 13.28 -38.76 -16.60
C ASN A 44 13.82 -37.51 -17.34
N PRO A 45 14.74 -37.66 -18.31
CA PRO A 45 15.28 -36.52 -19.05
C PRO A 45 14.29 -36.06 -20.12
N ILE A 46 13.89 -34.78 -20.05
CA ILE A 46 13.21 -34.09 -21.14
C ILE A 46 14.29 -33.30 -21.90
N ALA A 47 14.31 -33.47 -23.22
CA ALA A 47 15.28 -32.88 -24.12
C ALA A 47 15.30 -31.34 -24.03
N GLU A 48 16.51 -30.80 -23.85
CA GLU A 48 16.80 -29.37 -23.97
C GLU A 48 16.58 -28.91 -25.41
N THR A 49 15.56 -28.07 -25.61
CA THR A 49 15.49 -27.19 -26.77
C THR A 49 16.07 -25.83 -26.39
N ASP A 50 17.18 -25.48 -27.04
CA ASP A 50 17.91 -24.22 -26.94
C ASP A 50 16.99 -23.00 -27.23
N PRO A 51 16.75 -22.09 -26.25
CA PRO A 51 15.84 -20.98 -26.42
C PRO A 51 16.60 -19.69 -26.78
N THR A 52 17.58 -19.74 -27.68
CA THR A 52 18.08 -18.50 -28.32
C THR A 52 17.25 -18.16 -29.54
N ALA A 53 15.96 -17.87 -29.33
CA ALA A 53 15.18 -17.19 -30.35
C ALA A 53 15.65 -15.74 -30.42
N ILE A 54 16.28 -15.37 -31.53
CA ILE A 54 16.66 -14.00 -31.86
C ILE A 54 15.37 -13.19 -31.91
N VAL A 55 15.10 -12.41 -30.86
CA VAL A 55 13.96 -11.49 -30.81
C VAL A 55 14.27 -10.35 -31.79
N ASP A 56 13.42 -10.20 -32.82
CA ASP A 56 13.53 -9.15 -33.81
C ASP A 56 13.35 -7.77 -33.16
N PRO A 57 14.36 -6.89 -33.16
CA PRO A 57 14.30 -5.56 -32.54
C PRO A 57 13.17 -4.68 -33.11
N SER A 58 12.70 -4.96 -34.32
CA SER A 58 11.57 -4.24 -34.93
C SER A 58 10.23 -4.58 -34.29
N LEU A 59 10.08 -5.80 -33.75
CA LEU A 59 8.86 -6.23 -33.05
C LEU A 59 8.74 -5.56 -31.67
N GLU A 60 9.88 -5.39 -30.96
CA GLU A 60 9.93 -4.65 -29.70
C GLU A 60 9.57 -3.16 -29.89
N ALA A 61 10.14 -2.52 -30.92
CA ALA A 61 9.84 -1.12 -31.23
C ALA A 61 8.38 -0.91 -31.64
N MET A 62 7.77 -1.86 -32.35
CA MET A 62 6.35 -1.81 -32.72
C MET A 62 5.43 -2.05 -31.53
N ALA A 63 5.78 -2.98 -30.62
CA ALA A 63 5.04 -3.21 -29.38
C ALA A 63 5.10 -1.99 -28.44
N GLU A 64 6.26 -1.33 -28.35
CA GLU A 64 6.43 -0.08 -27.61
C GLU A 64 5.60 1.06 -28.23
N ALA A 65 5.60 1.20 -29.56
CA ALA A 65 4.83 2.23 -30.26
C ALA A 65 3.30 2.02 -30.14
N GLN A 66 2.82 0.78 -30.24
CA GLN A 66 1.41 0.44 -30.06
C GLN A 66 0.98 0.67 -28.60
N TRP A 67 1.83 0.30 -27.64
CA TRP A 67 1.60 0.60 -26.23
C TRP A 67 1.54 2.11 -25.97
N ILE A 68 2.47 2.91 -26.52
CA ILE A 68 2.43 4.37 -26.41
C ILE A 68 1.11 4.91 -26.96
N LYS A 69 0.61 4.38 -28.07
CA LYS A 69 -0.65 4.80 -28.68
C LYS A 69 -1.87 4.46 -27.81
N ASP A 70 -1.96 3.22 -27.33
CA ASP A 70 -3.08 2.74 -26.50
C ASP A 70 -3.06 3.36 -25.09
N THR A 71 -1.89 3.69 -24.57
CA THR A 71 -1.74 4.42 -23.31
C THR A 71 -1.92 5.93 -23.46
N SER A 72 -1.75 6.48 -24.67
CA SER A 72 -1.99 7.90 -24.95
C SER A 72 -3.48 8.26 -24.97
N GLU A 73 -4.36 7.31 -25.27
CA GLU A 73 -5.83 7.48 -25.21
C GLU A 73 -6.41 7.22 -23.81
N LEU A 74 -5.74 6.40 -22.99
CA LEU A 74 -6.11 6.11 -21.59
C LEU A 74 -5.45 7.06 -20.58
N LYS A 75 -5.07 8.28 -21.01
CA LYS A 75 -4.34 9.24 -20.18
C LYS A 75 -5.12 9.64 -18.92
N GLY A 76 -4.62 9.21 -17.77
CA GLY A 76 -4.74 9.92 -16.51
C GLY A 76 -5.70 9.30 -15.47
N ALA A 77 -6.64 8.45 -15.87
CA ALA A 77 -7.56 7.83 -14.91
C ALA A 77 -6.95 6.56 -14.27
N PRO A 78 -7.05 6.39 -12.94
CA PRO A 78 -6.78 5.13 -12.27
C PRO A 78 -7.62 4.02 -12.86
N LEU A 79 -6.98 2.89 -13.13
CA LEU A 79 -7.67 1.69 -13.58
C LEU A 79 -8.07 0.87 -12.36
N ASN A 80 -9.35 0.59 -12.23
CA ASN A 80 -9.89 -0.18 -11.11
C ASN A 80 -10.17 -1.63 -11.54
N PHE A 81 -9.66 -2.60 -10.79
CA PHE A 81 -9.79 -4.02 -11.15
C PHE A 81 -11.25 -4.46 -11.27
N LEU A 82 -12.14 -4.06 -10.36
CA LEU A 82 -13.56 -4.43 -10.39
C LEU A 82 -14.27 -3.95 -11.68
N ARG A 83 -13.81 -2.82 -12.24
CA ARG A 83 -14.43 -2.19 -13.42
C ARG A 83 -13.87 -2.70 -14.73
N ASP A 84 -12.56 -2.90 -14.79
CA ASP A 84 -11.88 -3.40 -15.97
C ASP A 84 -10.77 -4.39 -15.59
N PRO A 85 -11.13 -5.64 -15.25
CA PRO A 85 -10.16 -6.66 -14.86
C PRO A 85 -9.14 -6.94 -15.98
N LYS A 86 -9.60 -6.94 -17.24
CA LYS A 86 -8.76 -7.26 -18.41
C LYS A 86 -7.74 -6.16 -18.66
N GLY A 87 -8.16 -4.90 -18.70
CA GLY A 87 -7.25 -3.77 -18.85
C GLY A 87 -6.29 -3.65 -17.67
N PHE A 88 -6.77 -3.92 -16.44
CA PHE A 88 -5.94 -3.94 -15.24
C PHE A 88 -4.81 -4.96 -15.37
N ILE A 89 -5.15 -6.21 -15.70
CA ILE A 89 -4.16 -7.29 -15.88
C ILE A 89 -3.21 -6.96 -17.02
N ALA A 90 -3.71 -6.50 -18.17
CA ALA A 90 -2.88 -6.14 -19.31
C ALA A 90 -1.88 -5.03 -18.95
N ARG A 91 -2.32 -4.00 -18.20
CA ARG A 91 -1.48 -2.90 -17.74
C ARG A 91 -0.42 -3.36 -16.74
N PHE A 92 -0.83 -4.19 -15.78
CA PHE A 92 0.07 -4.78 -14.79
C PHE A 92 1.13 -5.64 -15.49
N GLN A 93 0.69 -6.59 -16.33
CA GLN A 93 1.56 -7.49 -17.08
C GLN A 93 2.54 -6.74 -17.98
N SER A 94 2.07 -5.73 -18.73
CA SER A 94 2.94 -4.87 -19.55
C SER A 94 4.05 -4.19 -18.73
N CYS A 95 3.73 -3.73 -17.51
CA CYS A 95 4.77 -3.20 -16.62
C CYS A 95 5.69 -4.31 -16.14
N THR A 96 5.18 -5.48 -15.77
CA THR A 96 6.03 -6.58 -15.27
C THR A 96 7.05 -7.06 -16.29
N THR A 97 6.72 -7.04 -17.59
CA THR A 97 7.62 -7.45 -18.67
C THR A 97 8.57 -6.35 -19.15
N ASP A 98 8.24 -5.06 -18.95
CA ASP A 98 9.14 -3.95 -19.32
C ASP A 98 10.27 -3.77 -18.28
N PRO A 99 11.56 -4.00 -18.61
CA PRO A 99 12.67 -3.83 -17.67
C PRO A 99 12.78 -2.40 -17.09
N ARG A 100 12.22 -1.39 -17.76
CA ARG A 100 12.21 0.02 -17.32
C ARG A 100 10.94 0.44 -16.59
N CYS A 101 10.09 -0.50 -16.18
CA CYS A 101 8.89 -0.20 -15.39
C CYS A 101 9.03 -0.69 -13.94
N HIS A 102 8.81 0.20 -12.97
CA HIS A 102 8.77 -0.11 -11.53
C HIS A 102 7.32 -0.31 -11.07
N VAL A 103 6.99 -1.44 -10.45
CA VAL A 103 5.72 -1.61 -9.74
C VAL A 103 5.89 -1.16 -8.28
N MET A 104 5.24 -0.06 -7.91
CA MET A 104 5.29 0.51 -6.56
C MET A 104 3.95 0.30 -5.87
N TYR A 105 3.89 -0.57 -4.87
CA TYR A 105 2.67 -0.91 -4.17
C TYR A 105 2.50 -0.08 -2.89
N HIS A 106 1.50 0.80 -2.88
CA HIS A 106 1.02 1.49 -1.68
C HIS A 106 0.19 0.53 -0.83
N HIS A 107 0.83 -0.06 0.18
CA HIS A 107 0.21 -1.04 1.06
C HIS A 107 -0.63 -0.33 2.13
N VAL A 108 -1.92 -0.18 1.87
CA VAL A 108 -2.87 0.26 2.89
C VAL A 108 -3.08 -0.84 3.91
N SER A 109 -2.96 -0.52 5.19
CA SER A 109 -3.07 -1.54 6.23
C SER A 109 -4.43 -2.23 6.23
N LYS A 110 -4.43 -3.56 6.44
CA LYS A 110 -5.65 -4.39 6.51
C LYS A 110 -6.46 -4.48 5.23
N THR A 111 -5.83 -4.23 4.09
CA THR A 111 -6.44 -4.37 2.77
C THR A 111 -5.89 -5.55 1.96
N GLY A 112 -5.31 -6.55 2.64
CA GLY A 112 -4.78 -7.76 1.99
C GLY A 112 -3.33 -7.63 1.49
N GLY A 113 -2.64 -6.53 1.80
CA GLY A 113 -1.32 -6.28 1.23
C GLY A 113 -0.24 -7.29 1.57
N THR A 114 -0.26 -7.90 2.77
CA THR A 114 0.68 -9.00 3.07
C THR A 114 0.50 -10.20 2.14
N THR A 115 -0.74 -10.54 1.76
CA THR A 115 -1.01 -11.61 0.79
C THR A 115 -0.43 -11.24 -0.57
N LEU A 116 -0.66 -9.99 -1.00
CA LEU A 116 -0.19 -9.49 -2.28
C LEU A 116 1.35 -9.41 -2.34
N GLU A 117 2.02 -8.97 -1.27
CA GLU A 117 3.49 -8.96 -1.16
C GLU A 117 4.07 -10.36 -1.28
N GLN A 118 3.52 -11.32 -0.52
CA GLN A 118 3.94 -12.72 -0.56
C GLN A 118 3.76 -13.35 -1.94
N ALA A 119 2.76 -12.89 -2.70
CA ALA A 119 2.54 -13.31 -4.08
C ALA A 119 3.54 -12.65 -5.03
N LEU A 120 3.75 -11.34 -4.92
CA LEU A 120 4.47 -10.55 -5.92
C LEU A 120 5.99 -10.64 -5.78
N PHE A 121 6.56 -10.59 -4.56
CA PHE A 121 8.02 -10.62 -4.38
C PHE A 121 8.68 -11.84 -5.08
N PRO A 122 8.19 -13.08 -4.89
CA PRO A 122 8.75 -14.25 -5.58
C PRO A 122 8.66 -14.16 -7.10
N VAL A 123 7.56 -13.61 -7.64
CA VAL A 123 7.37 -13.49 -9.11
C VAL A 123 8.42 -12.59 -9.74
N PHE A 124 8.85 -11.56 -9.01
CA PHE A 124 9.91 -10.66 -9.46
C PHE A 124 11.32 -11.16 -9.12
N GLY A 125 11.47 -12.37 -8.57
CA GLY A 125 12.76 -12.90 -8.16
C GLY A 125 13.41 -12.10 -7.03
N GLN A 126 12.59 -11.47 -6.19
CA GLN A 126 13.04 -10.61 -5.10
C GLN A 126 12.79 -11.27 -3.75
N ASP A 127 13.72 -11.08 -2.81
CA ASP A 127 13.51 -11.48 -1.43
C ASP A 127 12.34 -10.70 -0.82
N VAL A 128 11.56 -11.37 0.03
CA VAL A 128 10.46 -10.72 0.76
C VAL A 128 11.06 -9.69 1.71
N MET A 129 10.88 -8.41 1.37
CA MET A 129 11.30 -7.32 2.24
C MET A 129 10.25 -7.09 3.32
N HIS A 130 10.68 -6.76 4.55
CA HIS A 130 9.79 -6.21 5.56
C HIS A 130 9.38 -4.79 5.15
N THR A 131 8.19 -4.69 4.58
CA THR A 131 7.54 -3.46 4.06
C THR A 131 6.71 -2.74 5.13
N CYS A 132 6.68 -3.29 6.34
CA CYS A 132 5.95 -2.74 7.47
C CYS A 132 6.83 -1.84 8.35
N CYS A 133 6.13 -1.13 9.23
CA CYS A 133 6.66 -0.16 10.17
C CYS A 133 7.23 1.09 9.47
N HIS A 134 6.29 1.89 8.91
CA HIS A 134 6.46 3.21 8.30
C HIS A 134 7.81 3.91 8.59
N GLN A 135 8.15 4.21 9.86
CA GLN A 135 9.35 5.00 10.19
C GLN A 135 10.67 4.28 9.85
N ARG A 136 10.79 2.98 10.16
CA ARG A 136 12.00 2.20 9.87
C ARG A 136 12.17 2.01 8.37
N LEU A 137 11.08 1.72 7.66
CA LEU A 137 11.10 1.56 6.21
C LEU A 137 11.49 2.88 5.53
N ARG A 138 10.91 4.00 5.97
CA ARG A 138 11.24 5.33 5.46
C ARG A 138 12.71 5.66 5.68
N GLN A 139 13.22 5.44 6.89
CA GLN A 139 14.63 5.70 7.21
C GLN A 139 15.57 4.90 6.29
N ARG A 140 15.35 3.58 6.16
CA ARG A 140 16.15 2.72 5.26
C ARG A 140 16.11 3.20 3.82
N PHE A 141 14.95 3.64 3.34
CA PHE A 141 14.82 4.18 1.99
C PHE A 141 15.71 5.41 1.79
N PHE A 142 15.64 6.40 2.70
CA PHE A 142 16.43 7.62 2.55
C PHE A 142 17.92 7.44 2.85
N GLU A 143 18.31 6.37 3.54
CA GLU A 143 19.71 5.97 3.68
C GLU A 143 20.29 5.42 2.37
N ASN A 144 19.48 4.73 1.55
CA ASN A 144 19.92 4.16 0.28
C ASN A 144 18.83 4.15 -0.81
N PRO A 145 18.43 5.31 -1.35
CA PRO A 145 17.28 5.39 -2.26
C PRO A 145 17.51 4.62 -3.57
N GLU A 146 18.75 4.55 -4.05
CA GLU A 146 19.09 3.86 -5.31
C GLU A 146 18.77 2.35 -5.23
N GLU A 147 19.09 1.69 -4.12
CA GLU A 147 18.76 0.27 -3.92
C GLU A 147 17.27 0.01 -4.09
N PHE A 148 16.43 0.81 -3.42
CA PHE A 148 14.98 0.64 -3.47
C PHE A 148 14.36 1.08 -4.80
N CYS A 149 14.86 2.15 -5.41
CA CYS A 149 14.35 2.64 -6.69
C CYS A 149 14.73 1.73 -7.87
N ASN A 150 15.78 0.92 -7.71
CA ASN A 150 16.19 -0.06 -8.71
C ASN A 150 15.35 -1.34 -8.69
N LEU A 151 14.64 -1.63 -7.58
CA LEU A 151 13.78 -2.79 -7.44
C LEU A 151 12.67 -2.84 -8.51
N LYS A 152 12.38 -4.05 -8.99
CA LYS A 152 11.31 -4.25 -9.98
C LYS A 152 9.93 -4.07 -9.35
N PHE A 153 9.76 -4.63 -8.16
CA PHE A 153 8.62 -4.43 -7.29
C PHE A 153 9.09 -3.95 -5.92
N SER A 154 8.37 -2.97 -5.37
CA SER A 154 8.55 -2.48 -4.01
C SER A 154 7.18 -2.26 -3.38
N SER A 155 7.09 -2.46 -2.06
CA SER A 155 5.86 -2.21 -1.32
C SER A 155 6.11 -1.34 -0.09
N TRP A 156 5.14 -0.47 0.20
CA TRP A 156 5.30 0.64 1.12
C TRP A 156 4.06 0.78 1.99
N GLN A 157 4.13 0.28 3.23
CA GLN A 157 3.07 0.46 4.22
C GLN A 157 3.26 1.79 4.98
N MET A 158 2.87 2.89 4.35
CA MET A 158 2.98 4.26 4.87
C MET A 158 1.81 5.14 4.44
N PHE A 159 1.78 6.39 4.92
CA PHE A 159 0.74 7.33 4.48
C PHE A 159 1.01 7.82 3.05
N ASP A 160 -0.01 8.39 2.44
CA ASP A 160 0.00 8.84 1.04
C ASP A 160 1.09 9.86 0.75
N ASP A 161 1.27 10.81 1.66
CA ASP A 161 2.21 11.90 1.50
C ASP A 161 3.67 11.40 1.45
N GLU A 162 3.99 10.43 2.29
CA GLU A 162 5.30 9.78 2.34
C GLU A 162 5.51 8.83 1.17
N PHE A 163 4.46 8.12 0.77
CA PHE A 163 4.52 7.26 -0.41
C PHE A 163 4.79 8.08 -1.68
N LEU A 164 4.14 9.24 -1.83
CA LEU A 164 4.36 10.13 -2.97
C LEU A 164 5.77 10.76 -2.97
N GLU A 165 6.37 10.99 -1.79
CA GLU A 165 7.78 11.38 -1.66
C GLU A 165 8.71 10.28 -2.19
N VAL A 166 8.44 9.01 -1.89
CA VAL A 166 9.18 7.85 -2.42
C VAL A 166 9.04 7.78 -3.95
N VAL A 167 7.82 7.90 -4.47
CA VAL A 167 7.56 7.92 -5.93
C VAL A 167 8.33 9.04 -6.60
N HIS A 168 8.27 10.26 -6.05
CA HIS A 168 9.02 11.40 -6.57
C HIS A 168 10.52 11.13 -6.58
N THR A 169 11.07 10.65 -5.47
CA THR A 169 12.50 10.35 -5.33
C THR A 169 12.96 9.34 -6.39
N CYS A 170 12.20 8.28 -6.62
CA CYS A 170 12.54 7.29 -7.64
C CYS A 170 12.40 7.83 -9.08
N GLN A 171 11.43 8.70 -9.35
CA GLN A 171 11.32 9.35 -10.65
C GLN A 171 12.48 10.31 -10.95
N GLN A 172 13.08 10.91 -9.92
CA GLN A 172 14.27 11.77 -10.05
C GLN A 172 15.54 10.93 -10.23
N ALA A 173 15.65 9.79 -9.53
CA ALA A 173 16.79 8.89 -9.64
C ALA A 173 16.91 8.28 -11.04
N ASP A 174 15.79 7.90 -11.66
CA ASP A 174 15.74 7.44 -13.05
C ASP A 174 14.62 8.15 -13.84
N PRO A 175 14.95 9.24 -14.56
CA PRO A 175 13.99 9.99 -15.38
C PRO A 175 13.37 9.18 -16.53
N LYS A 176 13.98 8.06 -16.94
CA LYS A 176 13.48 7.23 -18.05
C LYS A 176 12.59 6.09 -17.56
N ARG A 177 12.62 5.79 -16.26
CA ARG A 177 11.81 4.73 -15.66
C ARG A 177 10.35 5.14 -15.57
N ARG A 178 9.46 4.21 -15.94
CA ARG A 178 8.02 4.32 -15.74
C ARG A 178 7.66 3.73 -14.38
N SER A 179 6.63 4.25 -13.73
CA SER A 179 6.12 3.65 -12.49
C SER A 179 4.64 3.30 -12.60
N LEU A 180 4.32 2.08 -12.17
CA LEU A 180 2.97 1.59 -11.98
C LEU A 180 2.68 1.60 -10.48
N LEU A 181 1.87 2.55 -10.04
CA LEU A 181 1.42 2.66 -8.67
C LEU A 181 0.26 1.69 -8.48
N LEU A 182 0.45 0.70 -7.62
CA LEU A 182 -0.59 -0.22 -7.22
C LEU A 182 -1.09 0.18 -5.83
N THR A 183 -2.40 0.17 -5.59
CA THR A 183 -2.95 0.31 -4.23
C THR A 183 -4.13 -0.62 -4.04
N THR A 184 -4.26 -1.15 -2.83
CA THR A 184 -5.41 -1.95 -2.43
C THR A 184 -6.18 -1.21 -1.35
N PHE A 185 -7.50 -1.21 -1.46
CA PHE A 185 -8.36 -0.58 -0.48
C PHE A 185 -9.43 -1.56 0.01
N ARG A 186 -10.05 -1.25 1.14
CA ARG A 186 -11.09 -2.07 1.74
C ARG A 186 -12.15 -1.16 2.36
N GLU A 187 -13.38 -1.64 2.37
CA GLU A 187 -14.47 -0.95 3.03
C GLU A 187 -14.07 -0.59 4.48
N PRO A 188 -14.17 0.70 4.89
CA PRO A 188 -13.66 1.20 6.17
C PRO A 188 -14.12 0.44 7.41
N THR A 189 -15.38 0.02 7.47
CA THR A 189 -15.98 -0.74 8.58
C THR A 189 -15.27 -2.10 8.74
N ARG A 190 -15.07 -2.81 7.63
CA ARG A 190 -14.32 -4.08 7.59
C ARG A 190 -12.84 -3.88 7.93
N THR A 191 -12.24 -2.77 7.51
CA THR A 191 -10.86 -2.39 7.88
C THR A 191 -10.74 -2.20 9.39
N LEU A 192 -11.66 -1.47 10.01
CA LEU A 192 -11.69 -1.24 11.45
C LEU A 192 -11.84 -2.55 12.23
N LEU A 193 -12.82 -3.37 11.86
CA LEU A 193 -13.00 -4.69 12.48
C LEU A 193 -11.73 -5.54 12.34
N SER A 194 -11.09 -5.54 11.18
CA SER A 194 -9.84 -6.28 10.97
C SER A 194 -8.69 -5.78 11.83
N TYR A 195 -8.60 -4.47 12.10
CA TYR A 195 -7.63 -3.89 13.03
C TYR A 195 -7.87 -4.34 14.46
N ILE A 196 -9.13 -4.28 14.90
CA ILE A 196 -9.55 -4.67 16.24
C ILE A 196 -9.24 -6.14 16.47
N HIS A 197 -9.61 -7.00 15.52
CA HIS A 197 -9.27 -8.42 15.57
C HIS A 197 -7.75 -8.64 15.65
N GLN A 198 -6.94 -7.89 14.91
CA GLN A 198 -5.49 -8.00 15.04
C GLN A 198 -5.02 -7.58 16.44
N MET A 199 -5.48 -6.45 16.96
CA MET A 199 -5.02 -5.93 18.24
C MET A 199 -5.44 -6.81 19.41
N CYS A 200 -6.68 -7.30 19.39
CA CYS A 200 -7.26 -8.06 20.49
C CYS A 200 -6.95 -9.55 20.44
N ASN A 201 -6.82 -10.15 19.25
CA ASN A 201 -6.59 -11.59 19.13
C ASN A 201 -5.11 -11.94 18.88
N LYS A 202 -4.25 -10.99 18.47
CA LYS A 202 -2.83 -11.26 18.22
C LYS A 202 -1.91 -10.48 19.15
N LEU A 203 -1.06 -11.24 19.87
CA LEU A 203 -0.02 -10.71 20.74
C LEU A 203 -0.57 -9.68 21.75
N LEU A 204 -1.76 -9.92 22.31
CA LEU A 204 -2.44 -9.00 23.23
C LEU A 204 -1.55 -8.56 24.42
N HIS A 205 -0.71 -9.47 24.92
CA HIS A 205 0.23 -9.21 26.02
C HIS A 205 1.31 -8.17 25.67
N LYS A 206 1.57 -7.91 24.38
CA LYS A 206 2.49 -6.87 23.90
C LYS A 206 1.81 -5.52 23.70
N ARG A 207 0.48 -5.44 23.86
CA ARG A 207 -0.27 -4.19 23.70
C ARG A 207 -0.21 -3.36 24.97
N THR A 208 -0.37 -2.05 24.80
CA THR A 208 -0.49 -1.10 25.92
C THR A 208 -1.64 -1.49 26.83
N ILE A 209 -1.57 -1.08 28.10
CA ILE A 209 -2.59 -1.39 29.11
C ILE A 209 -3.98 -0.95 28.63
N ARG A 210 -4.10 0.26 28.07
CA ARG A 210 -5.37 0.78 27.54
C ARG A 210 -5.96 -0.09 26.44
N VAL A 211 -5.16 -0.51 25.46
CA VAL A 211 -5.65 -1.37 24.36
C VAL A 211 -6.03 -2.75 24.91
N ARG A 212 -5.27 -3.26 25.89
CA ARG A 212 -5.56 -4.53 26.53
C ARG A 212 -6.88 -4.51 27.29
N GLU A 213 -7.09 -3.51 28.12
CA GLU A 213 -8.35 -3.29 28.85
C GLU A 213 -9.53 -3.16 27.89
N ALA A 214 -9.38 -2.36 26.81
CA ALA A 214 -10.40 -2.22 25.78
C ALA A 214 -10.74 -3.55 25.08
N CYS A 215 -9.71 -4.37 24.80
CA CYS A 215 -9.86 -5.67 24.18
C CYS A 215 -10.47 -6.71 25.13
N GLU A 216 -10.09 -6.72 26.41
CA GLU A 216 -10.61 -7.64 27.42
C GLU A 216 -12.08 -7.35 27.76
N ALA A 217 -12.48 -6.07 27.74
CA ALA A 217 -13.85 -5.68 27.94
C ALA A 217 -14.78 -6.12 26.79
N CYS A 218 -14.25 -6.37 25.59
CA CYS A 218 -15.01 -6.61 24.36
C CYS A 218 -16.10 -5.53 24.08
N LEU A 219 -15.98 -4.32 24.63
CA LEU A 219 -16.97 -3.24 24.55
C LEU A 219 -16.31 -1.96 24.05
N TYR A 220 -16.87 -1.37 23.00
CA TYR A 220 -16.38 -0.11 22.42
C TYR A 220 -16.59 1.10 23.33
N GLU A 221 -17.75 1.14 24.00
CA GLU A 221 -18.27 2.32 24.71
C GLU A 221 -17.36 2.75 25.87
N ASN A 222 -16.65 1.80 26.48
CA ASN A 222 -15.77 2.05 27.63
C ASN A 222 -14.37 2.51 27.24
N SER A 223 -14.02 2.51 25.94
CA SER A 223 -12.68 2.84 25.44
C SER A 223 -12.75 3.57 24.10
N THR A 224 -13.61 4.58 24.04
CA THR A 224 -13.90 5.33 22.82
C THR A 224 -12.65 5.99 22.22
N ASP A 225 -11.71 6.45 23.04
CA ASP A 225 -10.46 7.08 22.61
C ASP A 225 -9.61 6.16 21.72
N VAL A 226 -9.43 4.90 22.12
CA VAL A 226 -8.65 3.90 21.37
C VAL A 226 -9.27 3.66 19.98
N TRP A 227 -10.59 3.47 19.94
CA TRP A 227 -11.28 3.10 18.71
C TRP A 227 -11.52 4.30 17.78
N HIS A 228 -11.74 5.49 18.33
CA HIS A 228 -11.82 6.74 17.56
C HIS A 228 -10.48 7.05 16.88
N PHE A 229 -9.37 6.85 17.60
CA PHE A 229 -8.05 6.98 17.00
C PHE A 229 -7.85 6.01 15.82
N MET A 230 -8.31 4.76 15.93
CA MET A 230 -8.25 3.81 14.82
C MET A 230 -9.14 4.21 13.64
N ALA A 231 -10.35 4.72 13.89
CA ALA A 231 -11.21 5.26 12.85
C ALA A 231 -10.54 6.42 12.10
N PHE A 232 -9.87 7.31 12.83
CA PHE A 232 -9.07 8.41 12.25
C PHE A 232 -7.93 7.88 11.35
N ILE A 233 -7.18 6.87 11.80
CA ILE A 233 -6.11 6.26 10.99
C ILE A 233 -6.67 5.67 9.69
N ILE A 234 -7.80 4.97 9.76
CA ILE A 234 -8.47 4.38 8.58
C ILE A 234 -8.94 5.47 7.63
N GLN A 235 -9.52 6.54 8.15
CA GLN A 235 -9.91 7.69 7.33
C GLN A 235 -8.70 8.28 6.60
N ARG A 236 -7.57 8.49 7.30
CA ARG A 236 -6.35 9.00 6.68
C ARG A 236 -5.85 8.04 5.59
N GLN A 237 -5.81 6.74 5.87
CA GLN A 237 -5.37 5.72 4.92
C GLN A 237 -6.21 5.63 3.66
N ILE A 238 -7.54 5.59 3.78
CA ILE A 238 -8.45 5.51 2.63
C ILE A 238 -8.45 6.82 1.83
N THR A 239 -8.41 7.96 2.54
CA THR A 239 -8.24 9.27 1.88
C THR A 239 -6.91 9.35 1.15
N GLY A 240 -5.86 8.81 1.74
CA GLY A 240 -4.55 8.72 1.13
C GLY A 240 -4.52 7.87 -0.13
N ALA A 241 -5.11 6.67 -0.09
CA ALA A 241 -5.21 5.81 -1.28
C ALA A 241 -5.96 6.52 -2.43
N TYR A 242 -7.03 7.24 -2.09
CA TYR A 242 -7.75 8.09 -3.04
C TYR A 242 -6.91 9.24 -3.58
N ARG A 243 -6.12 9.92 -2.74
CA ARG A 243 -5.19 10.98 -3.18
C ARG A 243 -4.08 10.46 -4.08
N VAL A 244 -3.48 9.31 -3.77
CA VAL A 244 -2.51 8.63 -4.66
C VAL A 244 -3.16 8.32 -6.01
N SER A 245 -4.43 7.94 -6.01
CA SER A 245 -5.18 7.68 -7.24
C SER A 245 -5.51 8.96 -8.01
N ARG A 246 -5.90 10.03 -7.32
CA ARG A 246 -6.27 11.32 -7.91
C ARG A 246 -5.07 12.19 -8.27
N SER A 247 -3.89 12.02 -7.68
CA SER A 247 -2.72 12.88 -7.93
C SER A 247 -2.28 12.87 -9.41
N ILE A 248 -2.70 11.86 -10.17
CA ILE A 248 -2.49 11.76 -11.62
C ILE A 248 -3.64 12.40 -12.41
N MET A 249 -4.87 12.37 -11.89
CA MET A 249 -6.05 12.95 -12.53
C MET A 249 -6.03 14.47 -12.37
N ASP A 250 -5.80 15.18 -13.48
CA ASP A 250 -5.84 16.64 -13.57
C ASP A 250 -7.25 17.22 -13.43
N THR A 251 -8.06 16.68 -12.53
CA THR A 251 -9.39 17.19 -12.26
C THR A 251 -9.22 18.42 -11.38
N GLY A 252 -9.33 19.61 -11.96
CA GLY A 252 -9.33 20.90 -11.28
C GLY A 252 -10.53 21.09 -10.36
N ASP A 253 -10.82 20.12 -9.49
CA ASP A 253 -11.74 20.28 -8.38
C ASP A 253 -11.12 21.29 -7.42
N GLN A 254 -11.76 22.46 -7.37
CA GLN A 254 -11.30 23.71 -6.79
C GLN A 254 -11.31 23.76 -5.25
N ASP A 255 -11.08 22.64 -4.59
CA ASP A 255 -10.91 22.66 -3.14
C ASP A 255 -9.44 23.07 -2.82
N GLU A 256 -9.22 24.38 -2.89
CA GLU A 256 -8.14 25.19 -2.27
C GLU A 256 -6.70 25.20 -2.82
N TYR A 257 -6.37 24.61 -3.97
CA TYR A 257 -5.02 24.76 -4.53
C TYR A 257 -4.97 25.04 -6.03
N TYR A 258 -4.48 26.23 -6.38
CA TYR A 258 -4.19 26.69 -7.74
C TYR A 258 -3.30 25.68 -8.49
N VAL A 259 -3.82 25.04 -9.53
CA VAL A 259 -3.04 24.29 -10.53
C VAL A 259 -3.42 24.80 -11.91
N HIS A 260 -2.42 25.20 -12.70
CA HIS A 260 -2.60 25.62 -14.09
C HIS A 260 -2.84 24.39 -14.99
N HIS A 261 -3.94 24.39 -15.73
CA HIS A 261 -4.30 23.36 -16.70
C HIS A 261 -3.45 23.45 -17.98
N ASN A 262 -2.45 22.58 -18.08
CA ASN A 262 -1.85 22.01 -19.30
C ASN A 262 -0.53 21.26 -19.05
N SER A 263 -0.10 21.05 -17.79
CA SER A 263 1.21 20.44 -17.53
C SER A 263 1.16 18.92 -17.48
N SER A 264 2.11 18.27 -18.17
CA SER A 264 2.49 16.86 -18.01
C SER A 264 2.94 16.49 -16.59
N THR A 265 2.94 17.45 -15.67
CA THR A 265 3.37 17.33 -14.29
C THR A 265 2.22 17.55 -13.30
N ALA A 266 2.31 16.92 -12.13
CA ALA A 266 1.46 17.14 -10.98
C ALA A 266 2.28 17.73 -9.84
N THR A 267 1.83 18.83 -9.22
CA THR A 267 2.45 19.31 -7.98
C THR A 267 1.68 18.75 -6.79
N VAL A 268 2.32 17.89 -6.00
CA VAL A 268 1.77 17.32 -4.78
C VAL A 268 2.31 18.11 -3.59
N LYS A 269 1.40 18.61 -2.74
CA LYS A 269 1.76 19.23 -1.46
C LYS A 269 1.76 18.19 -0.36
N VAL A 270 2.91 17.97 0.25
CA VAL A 270 3.08 17.05 1.38
C VAL A 270 3.29 17.85 2.65
N TYR A 271 2.40 17.60 3.61
CA TYR A 271 2.43 18.24 4.92
C TYR A 271 3.13 17.32 5.90
N THR A 272 4.37 17.66 6.24
CA THR A 272 5.07 16.95 7.32
C THR A 272 4.61 17.51 8.67
N PRO A 273 3.88 16.75 9.52
CA PRO A 273 3.30 17.29 10.76
C PRO A 273 4.35 17.79 11.75
N HIS A 274 5.56 17.24 11.70
CA HIS A 274 6.64 17.55 12.64
C HIS A 274 7.38 18.86 12.33
N GLU A 275 7.46 19.26 11.06
CA GLU A 275 8.24 20.44 10.65
C GLU A 275 7.39 21.64 10.27
N HIS A 276 6.07 21.47 10.16
CA HIS A 276 5.17 22.44 9.54
C HIS A 276 5.63 22.90 8.14
N LYS A 277 6.51 22.13 7.49
CA LYS A 277 6.96 22.40 6.13
C LYS A 277 6.00 21.73 5.15
N VAL A 278 5.59 22.51 4.17
CA VAL A 278 4.93 22.01 2.98
C VAL A 278 6.03 21.76 1.95
N GLN A 279 6.27 20.49 1.63
CA GLN A 279 7.12 20.14 0.50
C GLN A 279 6.26 20.02 -0.75
N ASN A 280 6.73 20.61 -1.84
CA ASN A 280 6.08 20.51 -3.14
C ASN A 280 6.87 19.51 -3.98
N PHE A 281 6.23 18.40 -4.37
CA PHE A 281 6.80 17.41 -5.26
C PHE A 281 6.21 17.56 -6.65
N THR A 282 7.04 17.52 -7.69
CA THR A 282 6.59 17.57 -9.07
C THR A 282 6.68 16.17 -9.67
N LEU A 283 5.54 15.51 -9.82
CA LEU A 283 5.44 14.17 -10.41
C LEU A 283 5.23 14.28 -11.92
N ASP A 284 5.95 13.48 -12.71
CA ASP A 284 5.71 13.38 -14.15
C ASP A 284 4.58 12.39 -14.42
N LYS A 285 3.39 12.91 -14.76
CA LYS A 285 2.17 12.11 -14.97
C LYS A 285 2.30 11.20 -16.20
N THR A 286 3.13 11.57 -17.18
CA THR A 286 3.29 10.77 -18.41
C THR A 286 4.00 9.44 -18.14
N ARG A 287 4.70 9.35 -17.01
CA ARG A 287 5.43 8.18 -16.55
C ARG A 287 4.73 7.42 -15.44
N LEU A 288 3.54 7.85 -15.02
CA LEU A 288 2.80 7.23 -13.93
C LEU A 288 1.51 6.59 -14.40
N GLN A 289 1.24 5.41 -13.89
CA GLN A 289 0.01 4.67 -14.10
C GLN A 289 -0.50 4.23 -12.73
N VAL A 290 -1.79 4.40 -12.44
CA VAL A 290 -2.36 3.92 -11.18
C VAL A 290 -3.31 2.76 -11.42
N LEU A 291 -3.11 1.72 -10.64
CA LEU A 291 -3.97 0.57 -10.50
C LEU A 291 -4.55 0.53 -9.09
N THR A 292 -5.86 0.36 -8.99
CA THR A 292 -6.57 0.24 -7.71
C THR A 292 -7.39 -1.05 -7.68
N MET A 293 -7.42 -1.74 -6.55
CA MET A 293 -8.29 -2.91 -6.38
C MET A 293 -8.86 -3.00 -4.96
N GLU A 294 -10.04 -3.58 -4.82
CA GLU A 294 -10.57 -3.91 -3.50
C GLU A 294 -9.88 -5.18 -2.97
N THR A 295 -9.74 -5.30 -1.65
CA THR A 295 -9.22 -6.51 -1.00
C THR A 295 -9.90 -7.81 -1.43
N ASN A 296 -11.21 -7.79 -1.69
CA ASN A 296 -11.94 -8.99 -2.09
C ASN A 296 -11.54 -9.46 -3.51
N ASP A 297 -10.91 -8.58 -4.30
CA ASP A 297 -10.48 -8.87 -5.66
C ASP A 297 -9.04 -9.36 -5.74
N VAL A 298 -8.27 -9.31 -4.65
CA VAL A 298 -6.85 -9.70 -4.64
C VAL A 298 -6.66 -11.14 -5.11
N ASP A 299 -7.44 -12.08 -4.57
CA ASP A 299 -7.34 -13.49 -4.96
C ASP A 299 -7.76 -13.71 -6.42
N SER A 300 -8.79 -12.99 -6.89
CA SER A 300 -9.23 -13.03 -8.28
C SER A 300 -8.15 -12.48 -9.21
N PHE A 301 -7.56 -11.32 -8.88
CA PHE A 301 -6.45 -10.75 -9.63
C PHE A 301 -5.28 -11.72 -9.73
N LEU A 302 -4.84 -12.28 -8.60
CA LEU A 302 -3.72 -13.21 -8.56
C LEU A 302 -4.01 -14.49 -9.33
N TRP A 303 -5.23 -15.02 -9.23
CA TRP A 303 -5.66 -16.18 -10.01
C TRP A 303 -5.60 -15.95 -11.53
N HIS A 304 -6.10 -14.79 -11.99
CA HIS A 304 -6.10 -14.47 -13.41
C HIS A 304 -4.71 -14.12 -13.95
N TRP A 305 -3.84 -13.56 -13.12
CA TRP A 305 -2.49 -13.19 -13.53
C TRP A 305 -1.51 -14.36 -13.46
N GLN A 306 -1.58 -15.19 -12.41
CA GLN A 306 -0.74 -16.38 -12.22
C GLN A 306 -1.49 -17.52 -11.51
N PRO A 307 -2.16 -18.43 -12.27
CA PRO A 307 -3.03 -19.46 -11.71
C PRO A 307 -2.33 -20.57 -10.91
N GLU A 308 -0.99 -20.68 -10.97
CA GLU A 308 -0.22 -21.70 -10.24
C GLU A 308 0.13 -21.30 -8.80
N SER A 309 -0.26 -20.11 -8.37
CA SER A 309 0.05 -19.60 -7.03
C SER A 309 -0.93 -20.16 -5.98
N ILE A 310 -0.40 -20.98 -5.07
CA ILE A 310 -1.17 -21.55 -3.94
C ILE A 310 -1.30 -20.49 -2.85
N PHE A 311 -2.50 -19.97 -2.61
CA PHE A 311 -2.76 -18.98 -1.57
C PHE A 311 -3.29 -19.58 -0.27
N GLY A 312 -2.56 -19.30 0.82
CA GLY A 312 -3.08 -19.07 2.17
C GLY A 312 -3.75 -20.23 2.92
N VAL A 313 -3.03 -20.79 3.89
CA VAL A 313 -3.65 -21.51 5.04
C VAL A 313 -4.33 -20.50 5.95
N ALA A 314 -5.60 -20.72 6.29
CA ALA A 314 -6.33 -19.87 7.23
C ALA A 314 -5.55 -19.77 8.56
N ASN A 315 -5.28 -18.54 9.02
CA ASN A 315 -4.55 -18.34 10.28
C ASN A 315 -5.45 -18.74 11.48
N PRO A 316 -5.13 -19.83 12.21
CA PRO A 316 -5.99 -20.38 13.27
C PRO A 316 -6.05 -19.47 14.51
N GLU A 317 -5.11 -18.54 14.67
CA GLU A 317 -5.08 -17.56 15.78
C GLU A 317 -6.20 -16.53 15.71
N LYS A 318 -7.03 -16.55 14.65
CA LYS A 318 -8.21 -15.68 14.53
C LYS A 318 -9.45 -16.20 15.24
N ALA A 319 -9.41 -17.38 15.88
CA ALA A 319 -10.52 -17.88 16.70
C ALA A 319 -10.86 -16.85 17.81
N GLY A 320 -12.05 -16.26 17.73
CA GLY A 320 -12.33 -14.97 18.39
C GLY A 320 -12.57 -15.06 19.89
N ARG A 321 -11.93 -14.16 20.66
CA ARG A 321 -12.31 -13.84 22.04
C ARG A 321 -13.49 -12.86 22.14
N CYS A 322 -13.66 -11.98 21.15
CA CYS A 322 -14.70 -10.95 21.13
C CYS A 322 -15.45 -10.90 19.79
N SER A 323 -16.76 -10.66 19.84
CA SER A 323 -17.60 -10.29 18.68
C SER A 323 -17.96 -8.81 18.80
N PHE A 324 -17.12 -7.96 18.22
CA PHE A 324 -17.28 -6.52 18.30
C PHE A 324 -18.41 -6.04 17.37
N ARG A 325 -19.46 -5.43 17.93
CA ARG A 325 -20.49 -4.71 17.16
C ARG A 325 -20.17 -3.23 17.11
N LEU A 326 -20.02 -2.65 15.92
CA LEU A 326 -19.70 -1.23 15.78
C LEU A 326 -20.85 -0.36 16.29
N THR A 327 -20.49 0.67 17.06
CA THR A 327 -21.44 1.65 17.59
C THR A 327 -21.83 2.67 16.54
N THR A 328 -22.96 3.35 16.75
CA THR A 328 -23.43 4.43 15.87
C THR A 328 -22.39 5.56 15.78
N GLU A 329 -21.68 5.83 16.87
CA GLU A 329 -20.63 6.86 16.98
C GLU A 329 -19.43 6.52 16.08
N LEU A 330 -18.91 5.29 16.17
CA LEU A 330 -17.83 4.84 15.29
C LEU A 330 -18.23 4.85 13.81
N LEU A 331 -19.48 4.50 13.50
CA LEU A 331 -19.99 4.59 12.13
C LEU A 331 -20.10 6.04 11.63
N LYS A 332 -20.39 7.00 12.51
CA LYS A 332 -20.36 8.43 12.18
C LYS A 332 -18.92 8.88 11.87
N GLU A 333 -17.95 8.49 12.69
CA GLU A 333 -16.53 8.79 12.47
C GLU A 333 -16.00 8.20 11.16
N LEU A 334 -16.46 7.01 10.76
CA LEU A 334 -16.06 6.37 9.49
C LEU A 334 -16.76 6.97 8.25
N ARG A 335 -17.77 7.82 8.40
CA ARG A 335 -18.56 8.34 7.26
C ARG A 335 -17.72 9.06 6.20
N PRO A 336 -16.73 9.91 6.52
CA PRO A 336 -15.87 10.52 5.51
C PRO A 336 -15.08 9.46 4.74
N ALA A 337 -14.52 8.46 5.43
CA ALA A 337 -13.79 7.36 4.81
C ALA A 337 -14.69 6.53 3.88
N LEU A 338 -15.95 6.28 4.29
CA LEU A 338 -16.96 5.58 3.48
C LEU A 338 -17.30 6.34 2.20
N SER A 339 -17.40 7.67 2.28
CA SER A 339 -17.60 8.53 1.11
C SER A 339 -16.44 8.38 0.12
N THR A 340 -15.21 8.47 0.61
CA THR A 340 -14.00 8.30 -0.22
C THR A 340 -13.85 6.90 -0.79
N TYR A 341 -14.18 5.86 -0.02
CA TYR A 341 -14.20 4.48 -0.49
C TYR A 341 -15.17 4.29 -1.66
N ARG A 342 -16.36 4.91 -1.61
CA ARG A 342 -17.31 4.85 -2.74
C ARG A 342 -16.73 5.51 -3.99
N LYS A 343 -16.05 6.66 -3.84
CA LYS A 343 -15.36 7.33 -4.95
C LYS A 343 -14.30 6.44 -5.61
N LEU A 344 -13.52 5.72 -4.80
CA LEU A 344 -12.54 4.72 -5.29
C LEU A 344 -13.22 3.60 -6.10
N LEU A 345 -14.33 3.04 -5.61
CA LEU A 345 -15.10 2.02 -6.33
C LEU A 345 -15.68 2.55 -7.64
N THR A 346 -16.16 3.78 -7.64
CA THR A 346 -16.82 4.38 -8.80
C THR A 346 -15.85 5.11 -9.71
N GLY A 347 -14.54 5.14 -9.42
CA GLY A 347 -13.58 5.95 -10.16
C GLY A 347 -14.06 7.39 -10.43
N LEU A 348 -14.84 7.97 -9.50
CA LEU A 348 -15.47 9.29 -9.63
C LEU A 348 -14.90 10.26 -8.62
#